data_AF-I2E8A8-F1
#
_entry.id   AF-I2E8A8-F1
#
_cell.length_a   1.000
_cell.length_b   1.000
_cell.length_c   1.000
_cell.angle_alpha   90.00
_cell.angle_beta   90.00
_cell.angle_gamma   90.00
#
_symmetry.space_group_name_H-M   'P 1'
#
loop_
_entity.id
_entity.type
_entity.pdbx_description
1 polymer ?
#
loop_
_entity_poly.entity_id
_entity_poly.type
_entity_poly.pdbx_seq_one_letter_code
_entity_poly.pdbx_strand_id
1 'polypeptide(L)'
;LSKLISIRDYQTAHALIACTLSKVTCLDPKKELYDFLKDVHEYLRQLIKIYPSSEEAFNAVKELYSDCCMPFYESMIDSILLNDFDSKQFYDLKFNLIHQKILYSSLYDDRELQKFIYERWTKYGLDLLIESGKEESVILDYLSQYADSEAVQVNYVDYYIRKGHYQKALDILDDHTGHAYEVKKQEVIDAMNHHKEVS
;
A
#
# COMPACT_ATOMS: atom_id res chain seq x y z
N LEU A 1 -25.50 6.97 -18.15
CA LEU A 1 -24.51 6.41 -17.20
C LEU A 1 -23.28 7.31 -17.08
N SER A 2 -22.63 7.73 -18.17
CA SER A 2 -21.50 8.70 -18.15
C SER A 2 -21.84 10.18 -17.86
N LYS A 3 -23.12 10.51 -17.64
CA LYS A 3 -23.61 11.88 -17.38
C LYS A 3 -24.23 12.07 -15.98
N LEU A 4 -24.17 11.04 -15.13
CA LEU A 4 -24.82 10.99 -13.82
C LEU A 4 -23.84 10.96 -12.64
N ILE A 5 -22.56 11.23 -12.90
CA ILE A 5 -21.55 11.27 -11.85
C ILE A 5 -21.07 12.71 -11.80
N SER A 6 -21.89 13.57 -11.21
CA SER A 6 -21.48 14.90 -10.82
C SER A 6 -20.87 14.84 -9.41
N ILE A 7 -20.07 15.83 -9.04
CA ILE A 7 -19.49 15.99 -7.68
C ILE A 7 -20.57 15.95 -6.57
N ARG A 8 -21.84 16.20 -6.91
CA ARG A 8 -22.99 16.08 -5.99
C ARG A 8 -23.39 14.64 -5.70
N ASP A 9 -23.16 13.74 -6.65
CA ASP A 9 -23.37 12.30 -6.50
C ASP A 9 -22.28 11.67 -5.62
N TYR A 10 -21.09 12.27 -5.58
CA TYR A 10 -19.99 11.87 -4.70
C TYR A 10 -20.34 12.07 -3.22
N GLN A 11 -20.83 13.26 -2.82
CA GLN A 11 -21.21 13.52 -1.42
C GLN A 11 -22.43 12.68 -1.01
N THR A 12 -23.34 12.44 -1.95
CA THR A 12 -24.53 11.62 -1.74
C THR A 12 -24.17 10.14 -1.60
N ALA A 13 -23.28 9.62 -2.45
CA ALA A 13 -22.74 8.27 -2.35
C ALA A 13 -21.94 8.10 -1.05
N HIS A 14 -21.09 9.06 -0.71
CA HIS A 14 -20.35 9.08 0.56
C HIS A 14 -21.30 9.02 1.76
N ALA A 15 -22.31 9.89 1.80
CA ALA A 15 -23.31 9.92 2.86
C ALA A 15 -24.14 8.62 2.93
N LEU A 16 -24.46 8.01 1.78
CA LEU A 16 -25.17 6.73 1.70
C LEU A 16 -24.31 5.57 2.20
N ILE A 17 -23.01 5.55 1.86
CA ILE A 17 -22.10 4.52 2.31
C ILE A 17 -21.83 4.67 3.82
N ALA A 18 -21.55 5.89 4.30
CA ALA A 18 -21.38 6.18 5.74
C ALA A 18 -22.67 5.88 6.55
N CYS A 19 -23.85 6.23 6.04
CA CYS A 19 -25.14 5.88 6.67
C CYS A 19 -25.42 4.37 6.66
N THR A 20 -24.91 3.63 5.67
CA THR A 20 -25.10 2.18 5.60
C THR A 20 -24.11 1.48 6.52
N LEU A 21 -22.85 1.90 6.55
CA LEU A 21 -21.82 1.39 7.46
C LEU A 21 -22.18 1.61 8.94
N SER A 22 -22.65 2.81 9.31
CA SER A 22 -23.12 3.09 10.68
C SER A 22 -24.37 2.31 11.09
N LYS A 23 -25.14 1.78 10.13
CA LYS A 23 -26.27 0.88 10.40
C LYS A 23 -25.84 -0.59 10.49
N VAL A 24 -24.77 -0.97 9.81
CA VAL A 24 -24.29 -2.35 9.76
C VAL A 24 -23.38 -2.69 10.96
N THR A 25 -22.84 -1.71 11.68
CA THR A 25 -22.20 -1.93 12.99
C THR A 25 -23.12 -2.53 14.06
N CYS A 26 -24.41 -2.74 13.75
CA CYS A 26 -25.42 -3.31 14.65
C CYS A 26 -25.99 -4.67 14.19
N LEU A 27 -25.49 -5.30 13.11
CA LEU A 27 -26.08 -6.54 12.55
C LEU A 27 -25.04 -7.65 12.30
N ASP A 28 -25.49 -8.89 12.56
CA ASP A 28 -24.75 -10.16 12.40
C ASP A 28 -24.13 -10.30 10.98
N PRO A 29 -22.82 -10.57 10.83
CA PRO A 29 -22.08 -10.25 9.61
C PRO A 29 -21.96 -11.47 8.69
N LYS A 30 -23.01 -11.86 7.96
CA LYS A 30 -22.87 -12.95 6.98
C LYS A 30 -23.62 -12.64 5.68
N LYS A 31 -22.82 -12.40 4.62
CA LYS A 31 -23.17 -12.25 3.20
C LYS A 31 -23.73 -10.90 2.74
N GLU A 32 -24.81 -10.37 3.33
CA GLU A 32 -25.43 -9.13 2.80
C GLU A 32 -24.52 -7.91 2.89
N LEU A 33 -23.77 -7.79 3.99
CA LEU A 33 -22.73 -6.78 4.16
C LEU A 33 -21.58 -6.94 3.15
N TYR A 34 -21.21 -8.17 2.82
CA TYR A 34 -20.15 -8.45 1.85
C TYR A 34 -20.57 -8.07 0.43
N ASP A 35 -21.79 -8.43 0.03
CA ASP A 35 -22.34 -8.07 -1.28
C ASP A 35 -22.49 -6.55 -1.42
N PHE A 36 -23.01 -5.86 -0.38
CA PHE A 36 -23.07 -4.40 -0.36
C PHE A 36 -21.69 -3.74 -0.52
N LEU A 37 -20.68 -4.23 0.21
CA LEU A 37 -19.33 -3.66 0.13
C LEU A 37 -18.63 -3.96 -1.19
N LYS A 38 -18.96 -5.09 -1.82
CA LYS A 38 -18.51 -5.39 -3.18
C LYS A 38 -19.09 -4.39 -4.18
N ASP A 39 -20.36 -4.03 -4.02
CA ASP A 39 -20.99 -3.00 -4.86
C ASP A 39 -20.37 -1.62 -4.64
N VAL A 40 -20.04 -1.27 -3.38
CA VAL A 40 -19.29 -0.05 -3.06
C VAL A 40 -17.90 -0.08 -3.69
N HIS A 41 -17.15 -1.17 -3.55
CA HIS A 41 -15.83 -1.35 -4.14
C HIS A 41 -15.86 -1.22 -5.67
N GLU A 42 -16.83 -1.85 -6.34
CA GLU A 42 -17.00 -1.74 -7.79
C GLU A 42 -17.40 -0.32 -8.21
N TYR A 43 -18.26 0.35 -7.46
CA TYR A 43 -18.62 1.75 -7.69
C TYR A 43 -17.39 2.66 -7.60
N LEU A 44 -16.57 2.53 -6.56
CA LEU A 44 -15.34 3.30 -6.39
C LEU A 44 -14.34 3.04 -7.54
N ARG A 45 -14.20 1.77 -7.97
CA ARG A 45 -13.38 1.44 -9.15
C ARG A 45 -13.85 2.13 -10.42
N GLN A 46 -15.16 2.16 -10.65
CA GLN A 46 -15.74 2.86 -11.79
C GLN A 46 -15.51 4.37 -11.69
N LEU A 47 -15.62 4.95 -10.49
CA LEU A 47 -15.31 6.36 -10.27
C LEU A 47 -13.85 6.67 -10.62
N ILE A 48 -12.90 5.84 -10.20
CA ILE A 48 -11.47 6.02 -10.50
C ILE A 48 -11.20 5.93 -12.00
N LYS A 49 -11.84 4.98 -12.70
CA LYS A 49 -11.72 4.89 -14.17
C LYS A 49 -12.20 6.14 -14.88
N ILE A 50 -13.21 6.82 -14.33
CA ILE A 50 -13.76 8.05 -14.91
C ILE A 50 -12.91 9.27 -14.51
N TYR A 51 -12.38 9.27 -13.29
CA TYR A 51 -11.59 10.38 -12.72
C TYR A 51 -10.24 9.88 -12.18
N PRO A 52 -9.33 9.39 -13.05
CA PRO A 52 -8.08 8.76 -12.63
C PRO A 52 -7.07 9.73 -12.02
N SER A 53 -7.41 11.03 -11.95
CA SER A 53 -6.55 12.08 -11.43
C SER A 53 -7.30 13.10 -10.56
N SER A 54 -8.51 12.76 -10.05
CA SER A 54 -9.23 13.65 -9.12
C SER A 54 -8.76 13.41 -7.68
N GLU A 55 -8.26 14.47 -7.05
CA GLU A 55 -7.92 14.47 -5.62
C GLU A 55 -9.18 14.30 -4.75
N GLU A 56 -10.30 14.86 -5.18
CA GLU A 56 -11.60 14.66 -4.53
C GLU A 56 -11.99 13.18 -4.55
N ALA A 57 -11.91 12.51 -5.71
CA ALA A 57 -12.19 11.07 -5.81
C ALA A 57 -11.31 10.25 -4.86
N PHE A 58 -10.02 10.58 -4.77
CA PHE A 58 -9.10 9.95 -3.82
C PHE A 58 -9.51 10.18 -2.37
N ASN A 59 -9.85 11.42 -2.02
CA ASN A 59 -10.22 11.79 -0.65
C ASN A 59 -11.51 11.09 -0.19
N ALA A 60 -12.50 10.80 -1.04
CA ALA A 60 -13.68 10.01 -0.61
C ALA A 60 -13.30 8.59 -0.28
N VAL A 61 -12.50 7.97 -1.15
CA VAL A 61 -12.11 6.58 -0.94
C VAL A 61 -11.33 6.49 0.37
N LYS A 62 -10.47 7.47 0.65
CA LYS A 62 -9.73 7.60 1.90
C LYS A 62 -10.63 7.86 3.12
N GLU A 63 -11.58 8.80 3.04
CA GLU A 63 -12.52 9.08 4.12
C GLU A 63 -13.39 7.85 4.41
N LEU A 64 -13.89 7.19 3.36
CA LEU A 64 -14.65 5.96 3.48
C LEU A 64 -13.83 4.85 4.15
N TYR A 65 -12.55 4.75 3.80
CA TYR A 65 -11.64 3.82 4.45
C TYR A 65 -11.47 4.10 5.94
N SER A 66 -11.32 5.37 6.32
CA SER A 66 -11.23 5.81 7.71
C SER A 66 -12.51 5.47 8.49
N ASP A 67 -13.66 5.46 7.83
CA ASP A 67 -14.94 5.08 8.44
C ASP A 67 -15.14 3.56 8.50
N CYS A 68 -14.42 2.79 7.67
CA CYS A 68 -14.54 1.33 7.52
C CYS A 68 -13.56 0.52 8.39
N CYS A 69 -13.09 1.00 9.54
CA CYS A 69 -11.99 0.48 10.40
C CYS A 69 -11.93 -1.02 10.79
N MET A 70 -12.63 -1.97 10.15
CA MET A 70 -12.51 -3.39 10.45
C MET A 70 -11.44 -4.09 9.56
N PRO A 71 -10.65 -5.03 10.12
CA PRO A 71 -9.61 -5.79 9.42
C PRO A 71 -10.07 -6.52 8.15
N PHE A 72 -11.37 -6.85 8.05
CA PHE A 72 -11.94 -7.54 6.90
C PHE A 72 -12.01 -6.64 5.64
N TYR A 73 -12.04 -5.31 5.83
CA TYR A 73 -12.26 -4.33 4.76
C TYR A 73 -10.97 -3.68 4.26
N GLU A 74 -9.91 -3.74 5.06
CA GLU A 74 -8.58 -3.23 4.70
C GLU A 74 -8.18 -3.79 3.33
N SER A 75 -8.17 -5.12 3.16
CA SER A 75 -7.73 -5.76 1.92
C SER A 75 -8.46 -5.33 0.63
N MET A 76 -9.75 -4.98 0.70
CA MET A 76 -10.54 -4.56 -0.47
C MET A 76 -10.27 -3.10 -0.82
N ILE A 77 -10.31 -2.21 0.17
CA ILE A 77 -10.11 -0.78 -0.07
C ILE A 77 -8.61 -0.47 -0.32
N ASP A 78 -7.70 -1.24 0.28
CA ASP A 78 -6.27 -1.18 -0.02
C ASP A 78 -6.01 -1.39 -1.50
N SER A 79 -6.65 -2.41 -2.11
CA SER A 79 -6.47 -2.69 -3.52
C SER A 79 -6.84 -1.49 -4.40
N ILE A 80 -7.90 -0.76 -4.02
CA ILE A 80 -8.33 0.45 -4.72
C ILE A 80 -7.34 1.59 -4.51
N LEU A 81 -7.05 1.93 -3.24
CA LEU A 81 -6.21 3.09 -2.91
C LEU A 81 -4.77 2.92 -3.41
N LEU A 82 -4.28 1.69 -3.43
CA LEU A 82 -2.91 1.37 -3.75
C LEU A 82 -2.71 1.05 -5.23
N ASN A 83 -3.59 0.28 -5.85
CA ASN A 83 -3.37 -0.22 -7.22
C ASN A 83 -4.20 0.52 -8.28
N ASP A 84 -5.40 0.99 -7.95
CA ASP A 84 -6.28 1.59 -8.95
C ASP A 84 -5.97 3.10 -9.18
N PHE A 85 -5.39 3.78 -8.18
CA PHE A 85 -4.89 5.16 -8.31
C PHE A 85 -3.41 5.21 -8.75
N ASP A 86 -3.06 4.75 -9.95
CA ASP A 86 -1.66 4.64 -10.40
C ASP A 86 -0.98 5.98 -10.79
N SER A 87 -1.66 7.12 -10.65
CA SER A 87 -1.05 8.42 -10.97
C SER A 87 -0.03 8.83 -9.90
N LYS A 88 1.17 9.25 -10.35
CA LYS A 88 2.26 9.74 -9.49
C LYS A 88 1.85 10.88 -8.54
N GLN A 89 0.83 11.66 -8.92
CA GLN A 89 0.31 12.74 -8.09
C GLN A 89 -0.27 12.25 -6.76
N PHE A 90 -0.66 10.98 -6.66
CA PHE A 90 -1.21 10.40 -5.45
C PHE A 90 -0.16 9.76 -4.54
N TYR A 91 1.11 9.72 -4.94
CA TYR A 91 2.13 9.03 -4.16
C TYR A 91 2.31 9.62 -2.76
N ASP A 92 2.31 10.94 -2.61
CA ASP A 92 2.40 11.56 -1.28
C ASP A 92 1.16 11.24 -0.42
N LEU A 93 -0.03 11.20 -1.04
CA LEU A 93 -1.27 10.86 -0.35
C LEU A 93 -1.34 9.38 0.06
N LYS A 94 -0.90 8.46 -0.81
CA LYS A 94 -0.75 7.04 -0.51
C LYS A 94 0.30 6.81 0.59
N PHE A 95 1.40 7.55 0.54
CA PHE A 95 2.44 7.47 1.57
C PHE A 95 1.89 7.84 2.96
N ASN A 96 1.10 8.91 3.05
CA ASN A 96 0.44 9.28 4.31
C ASN A 96 -0.50 8.17 4.83
N LEU A 97 -1.23 7.50 3.94
CA LEU A 97 -2.10 6.38 4.30
C LEU A 97 -1.29 5.19 4.85
N ILE A 98 -0.19 4.85 4.18
CA ILE A 98 0.72 3.77 4.59
C ILE A 98 1.31 4.07 5.96
N HIS A 99 1.76 5.30 6.19
CA HIS A 99 2.28 5.71 7.48
C HIS A 99 1.23 5.56 8.60
N GLN A 100 -0.01 5.96 8.35
CA GLN A 100 -1.12 5.73 9.29
C GLN A 100 -1.33 4.24 9.57
N LYS A 101 -1.19 3.36 8.57
CA LYS A 101 -1.29 1.91 8.78
C LYS A 101 -0.18 1.31 9.60
N ILE A 102 1.03 1.78 9.40
CA ILE A 102 2.17 1.39 10.22
C ILE A 102 1.90 1.79 11.68
N LEU A 103 1.41 3.02 11.92
CA LEU A 103 1.05 3.47 13.27
C LEU A 103 -0.09 2.65 13.88
N TYR A 104 -1.14 2.35 13.12
CA TYR A 104 -2.28 1.57 13.63
C TYR A 104 -1.95 0.09 13.87
N SER A 105 -0.88 -0.45 13.27
CA SER A 105 -0.42 -1.81 13.55
C SER A 105 -0.17 -2.03 15.05
N SER A 106 0.20 -0.98 15.80
CA SER A 106 0.44 -1.06 17.24
C SER A 106 -0.83 -1.22 18.09
N LEU A 107 -2.02 -1.09 17.48
CA LEU A 107 -3.30 -1.24 18.16
C LEU A 107 -3.79 -2.70 18.21
N TYR A 108 -3.12 -3.61 17.49
CA TYR A 108 -3.46 -5.03 17.50
C TYR A 108 -2.83 -5.73 18.71
N ASP A 109 -3.66 -6.47 19.46
CA ASP A 109 -3.21 -7.24 20.63
C ASP A 109 -2.38 -8.48 20.23
N ASP A 110 -2.59 -9.00 19.02
CA ASP A 110 -1.85 -10.13 18.47
C ASP A 110 -0.51 -9.66 17.89
N ARG A 111 0.59 -10.11 18.50
CA ARG A 111 1.96 -9.73 18.12
C ARG A 111 2.38 -10.23 16.74
N GLU A 112 1.93 -11.42 16.34
CA GLU A 112 2.27 -11.98 15.03
C GLU A 112 1.51 -11.22 13.94
N LEU A 113 0.24 -10.91 14.19
CA LEU A 113 -0.55 -10.06 13.30
C LEU A 113 0.02 -8.64 13.22
N GLN A 114 0.40 -8.05 14.35
CA GLN A 114 1.05 -6.75 14.41
C GLN A 114 2.32 -6.74 13.56
N LYS A 115 3.20 -7.74 13.75
CA LYS A 115 4.45 -7.86 12.99
C LYS A 115 4.18 -8.01 11.50
N PHE A 116 3.24 -8.87 11.11
CA PHE A 116 2.86 -9.07 9.72
C PHE A 116 2.34 -7.78 9.06
N ILE A 117 1.45 -7.06 9.75
CA ILE A 117 0.88 -5.78 9.25
C ILE A 117 2.00 -4.74 9.13
N TYR A 118 2.85 -4.61 10.16
CA TYR A 118 3.98 -3.70 10.17
C TYR A 118 4.91 -3.95 8.98
N GLU A 119 5.43 -5.18 8.83
CA GLU A 119 6.36 -5.54 7.75
C GLU A 119 5.75 -5.37 6.35
N ARG A 120 4.47 -5.69 6.20
CA ARG A 120 3.75 -5.51 4.93
C ARG A 120 3.69 -4.04 4.52
N TRP A 121 3.28 -3.17 5.44
CA TRP A 121 3.07 -1.76 5.13
C TRP A 121 4.38 -0.99 5.00
N THR A 122 5.38 -1.34 5.83
CA THR A 122 6.70 -0.72 5.71
C THR A 122 7.36 -1.08 4.37
N LYS A 123 7.25 -2.33 3.91
CA LYS A 123 7.64 -2.74 2.55
C LYS A 123 6.94 -1.91 1.48
N TYR A 124 5.61 -1.83 1.54
CA TYR A 124 4.83 -1.16 0.51
C TYR A 124 5.16 0.35 0.43
N GLY A 125 5.40 1.00 1.57
CA GLY A 125 5.88 2.38 1.61
C GLY A 125 7.23 2.57 0.93
N LEU A 126 8.16 1.63 1.10
CA LEU A 126 9.46 1.65 0.43
C LEU A 126 9.31 1.49 -1.10
N ASP A 127 8.51 0.52 -1.54
CA ASP A 127 8.24 0.28 -2.97
C ASP A 127 7.69 1.56 -3.62
N LEU A 128 6.76 2.24 -2.95
CA LEU A 128 6.15 3.48 -3.43
C LEU A 128 7.17 4.64 -3.50
N LEU A 129 8.07 4.77 -2.52
CA LEU A 129 9.15 5.77 -2.58
C LEU A 129 10.11 5.51 -3.75
N ILE A 130 10.43 4.24 -4.02
CA ILE A 130 11.28 3.84 -5.15
C ILE A 130 10.59 4.15 -6.49
N GLU A 131 9.32 3.75 -6.65
CA GLU A 131 8.53 3.93 -7.88
C GLU A 131 8.22 5.41 -8.17
N SER A 132 8.03 6.20 -7.12
CA SER A 132 7.88 7.65 -7.21
C SER A 132 9.12 8.38 -7.69
N GLY A 133 10.28 7.71 -7.68
CA GLY A 133 11.54 8.31 -8.07
C GLY A 133 12.00 9.38 -7.08
N LYS A 134 11.63 9.24 -5.80
CA LYS A 134 12.12 10.13 -4.74
C LYS A 134 13.64 10.01 -4.63
N GLU A 135 14.24 11.06 -4.09
CA GLU A 135 15.68 11.10 -3.87
C GLU A 135 16.12 9.99 -2.92
N GLU A 136 17.33 9.47 -3.14
CA GLU A 136 17.92 8.41 -2.31
C GLU A 136 17.99 8.83 -0.83
N SER A 137 18.21 10.11 -0.54
CA SER A 137 18.14 10.69 0.82
C SER A 137 16.81 10.42 1.52
N VAL A 138 15.68 10.61 0.82
CA VAL A 138 14.33 10.37 1.36
C VAL A 138 14.10 8.88 1.61
N ILE A 139 14.61 8.03 0.71
CA ILE A 139 14.54 6.57 0.86
C ILE A 139 15.37 6.13 2.08
N LEU A 140 16.56 6.69 2.27
CA LEU A 140 17.42 6.42 3.43
C LEU A 140 16.80 6.90 4.75
N ASP A 141 16.17 8.08 4.75
CA ASP A 141 15.44 8.57 5.91
C ASP A 141 14.30 7.61 6.29
N TYR A 142 13.58 7.06 5.30
CA TYR A 142 12.55 6.05 5.54
C TYR A 142 13.14 4.75 6.11
N LEU A 143 14.24 4.26 5.53
CA LEU A 143 14.94 3.06 6.01
C LEU A 143 15.40 3.21 7.47
N SER A 144 15.85 4.41 7.85
CA SER A 144 16.28 4.69 9.21
C SER A 144 15.13 4.65 10.22
N GLN A 145 13.92 5.07 9.82
CA GLN A 145 12.73 5.05 10.68
C GLN A 145 12.24 3.63 10.96
N TYR A 146 12.44 2.71 10.01
CA TYR A 146 11.99 1.33 10.08
C TYR A 146 13.16 0.34 10.02
N ALA A 147 14.27 0.70 10.67
CA ALA A 147 15.53 -0.05 10.64
C ALA A 147 15.41 -1.46 11.25
N ASP A 148 14.43 -1.66 12.13
CA ASP A 148 14.11 -2.93 12.76
C ASP A 148 13.33 -3.90 11.85
N SER A 149 12.81 -3.41 10.72
CA SER A 149 12.07 -4.23 9.76
C SER A 149 13.01 -4.93 8.78
N GLU A 150 13.26 -6.23 8.99
CA GLU A 150 14.02 -7.08 8.05
C GLU A 150 13.43 -6.99 6.63
N ALA A 151 12.11 -6.95 6.51
CA ALA A 151 11.43 -6.77 5.23
C ALA A 151 11.88 -5.48 4.52
N VAL A 152 11.94 -4.35 5.21
CA VAL A 152 12.37 -3.07 4.62
C VAL A 152 13.82 -3.12 4.17
N GLN A 153 14.72 -3.66 5.01
CA GLN A 153 16.14 -3.76 4.69
C GLN A 153 16.38 -4.67 3.47
N VAL A 154 15.72 -5.81 3.43
CA VAL A 154 15.80 -6.77 2.31
C VAL A 154 15.23 -6.17 1.02
N ASN A 155 14.10 -5.46 1.06
CA ASN A 155 13.49 -4.90 -0.15
C ASN A 155 14.23 -3.66 -0.68
N TYR A 156 14.97 -2.92 0.16
CA TYR A 156 15.78 -1.80 -0.32
C TYR A 156 16.82 -2.22 -1.36
N VAL A 157 17.34 -3.43 -1.24
CA VAL A 157 18.28 -4.03 -2.19
C VAL A 157 17.73 -4.03 -3.61
N ASP A 158 16.41 -4.21 -3.78
CA ASP A 158 15.76 -4.20 -5.10
C ASP A 158 15.95 -2.88 -5.84
N TYR A 159 16.10 -1.76 -5.13
CA TYR A 159 16.44 -0.47 -5.71
C TYR A 159 17.77 -0.54 -6.48
N TYR A 160 18.82 -1.10 -5.86
CA TYR A 160 20.14 -1.20 -6.48
C TYR A 160 20.20 -2.29 -7.55
N ILE A 161 19.48 -3.39 -7.40
CA ILE A 161 19.32 -4.41 -8.45
C ILE A 161 18.72 -3.76 -9.72
N ARG A 162 17.62 -3.00 -9.60
CA ARG A 162 16.97 -2.31 -10.73
C ARG A 162 17.89 -1.28 -11.40
N LYS A 163 18.86 -0.72 -10.68
CA LYS A 163 19.87 0.21 -11.20
C LYS A 163 21.11 -0.49 -11.77
N GLY A 164 21.20 -1.82 -11.69
CA GLY A 164 22.39 -2.59 -12.09
C GLY A 164 23.58 -2.41 -11.14
N HIS A 165 23.36 -1.86 -9.94
CA HIS A 165 24.38 -1.63 -8.92
C HIS A 165 24.54 -2.85 -8.00
N TYR A 166 24.83 -4.01 -8.57
CA TYR A 166 24.85 -5.29 -7.84
C TYR A 166 25.84 -5.34 -6.68
N GLN A 167 27.01 -4.71 -6.79
CA GLN A 167 27.98 -4.69 -5.69
C GLN A 167 27.43 -3.94 -4.48
N LYS A 168 26.78 -2.77 -4.68
CA LYS A 168 26.14 -2.02 -3.59
C LYS A 168 25.01 -2.83 -2.94
N ALA A 169 24.25 -3.58 -3.74
CA ALA A 169 23.22 -4.48 -3.24
C ALA A 169 23.80 -5.58 -2.33
N LEU A 170 24.94 -6.16 -2.68
CA LEU A 170 25.64 -7.15 -1.85
C LEU A 170 26.22 -6.53 -0.57
N ASP A 171 26.86 -5.35 -0.68
CA ASP A 171 27.46 -4.68 0.48
C ASP A 171 26.42 -4.43 1.60
N ILE A 172 25.20 -4.01 1.22
CA ILE A 172 24.08 -3.82 2.18
C ILE A 172 23.67 -5.12 2.85
N LEU A 173 23.63 -6.21 2.09
CA LEU A 173 23.23 -7.53 2.61
C LEU A 173 24.32 -8.15 3.50
N ASP A 174 25.58 -7.83 3.27
CA ASP A 174 26.72 -8.34 4.06
C ASP A 174 26.79 -7.71 5.46
N ASP A 175 26.24 -6.51 5.63
CA ASP A 175 26.08 -5.87 6.95
C ASP A 175 24.99 -6.52 7.83
N HIS A 176 24.23 -7.48 7.27
CA HIS A 176 23.10 -8.12 7.94
C HIS A 176 23.24 -9.64 8.01
N THR A 177 22.59 -10.23 9.02
CA THR A 177 22.54 -11.68 9.22
C THR A 177 21.11 -12.16 9.31
N GLY A 178 20.78 -13.27 8.64
CA GLY A 178 19.45 -13.88 8.71
C GLY A 178 19.10 -14.64 7.45
N HIS A 179 18.13 -15.55 7.54
CA HIS A 179 17.76 -16.39 6.40
C HIS A 179 17.24 -15.55 5.22
N ALA A 180 16.47 -14.48 5.48
CA ALA A 180 15.94 -13.63 4.42
C ALA A 180 17.06 -12.88 3.66
N TYR A 181 18.10 -12.42 4.37
CA TYR A 181 19.27 -11.78 3.77
C TYR A 181 20.06 -12.75 2.88
N GLU A 182 20.27 -13.99 3.34
CA GLU A 182 20.98 -15.01 2.55
C GLU A 182 20.20 -15.38 1.27
N VAL A 183 18.87 -15.52 1.37
CA VAL A 183 18.01 -15.71 0.19
C VAL A 183 18.15 -14.53 -0.77
N LYS A 184 18.11 -13.29 -0.25
CA LYS A 184 18.25 -12.08 -1.07
C LYS A 184 19.62 -11.96 -1.73
N LYS A 185 20.70 -12.39 -1.05
CA LYS A 185 22.05 -12.43 -1.65
C LYS A 185 22.07 -13.33 -2.87
N GLN A 186 21.44 -14.50 -2.78
CA GLN A 186 21.33 -15.40 -3.93
C GLN A 186 20.54 -14.77 -5.09
N GLU A 187 19.43 -14.07 -4.81
CA GLU A 187 18.68 -13.33 -5.83
C GLU A 187 19.54 -12.25 -6.53
N VAL A 188 20.37 -11.52 -5.78
CA VAL A 188 21.30 -10.51 -6.34
C VAL A 188 22.35 -11.17 -7.24
N ILE A 189 22.91 -12.30 -6.81
CA ILE A 189 23.91 -13.06 -7.59
C ILE A 189 23.29 -13.57 -8.89
N ASP A 190 22.08 -14.11 -8.82
CA ASP A 190 21.36 -14.63 -9.99
C ASP A 190 21.03 -13.50 -10.97
N ALA A 191 20.56 -12.35 -10.48
CA ALA A 191 20.29 -11.17 -11.30
C ALA A 191 21.56 -10.61 -11.95
N MET A 192 22.69 -10.58 -11.23
CA MET A 192 23.99 -10.15 -11.75
C MET A 192 24.49 -11.09 -12.85
N ASN A 193 24.35 -12.42 -12.67
CA ASN A 193 24.75 -13.41 -13.66
C ASN A 193 23.89 -13.32 -14.91
N HIS A 194 22.57 -13.22 -14.75
CA HIS A 194 21.66 -13.02 -15.87
C HIS A 194 22.03 -11.78 -16.68
N HIS A 195 22.26 -10.64 -16.03
CA HIS A 195 22.64 -9.41 -16.72
C HIS A 195 23.95 -9.53 -17.54
N LYS A 196 24.91 -10.33 -17.07
CA LYS A 196 26.15 -10.63 -17.81
C LYS A 196 25.93 -11.53 -19.02
N GLU A 197 24.91 -12.37 -19.03
CA GLU A 197 24.59 -13.28 -20.14
C GLU A 197 23.84 -12.58 -21.29
N VAL A 198 23.05 -11.54 -20.98
CA VAL A 198 22.26 -10.78 -21.98
C VAL A 198 22.93 -9.48 -22.47
N SER A 199 24.06 -9.08 -21.87
CA SER A 199 24.87 -7.92 -22.30
C SER A 199 25.98 -8.31 -23.26
#